data_AF-A0A497NY37-F1
#
_entry.id   AF-A0A497NY37-F1
#
_cell.length_a   1.000
_cell.length_b   1.000
_cell.length_c   1.000
_cell.angle_alpha   90.00
_cell.angle_beta   90.00
_cell.angle_gamma   90.00
#
_symmetry.space_group_name_H-M   'P 1'
#
loop_
_entity.id
_entity.type
_entity.pdbx_description
1 polymer ?
#
loop_
_entity_poly.entity_id
_entity_poly.type
_entity_poly.pdbx_seq_one_letter_code
_entity_poly.pdbx_strand_id
1 'polypeptide(L)'
;MKESPRVAIVKDDDIRRRTRKAIETIGGIDKIVDRGSKVFIKPNLVDASPLETGEVVQPETVEVIAQEALNAGASEVIIGDTQTYWKMPNETIS
;
A
#
# COMPACT_ATOMS: atom_id res chain seq x y z
N MET A 1 0.57 -28.62 3.52
CA MET A 1 1.27 -27.98 2.39
C MET A 1 1.20 -26.47 2.59
N LYS A 2 2.29 -25.74 2.38
CA LYS A 2 2.28 -24.26 2.43
C LYS A 2 1.58 -23.78 1.15
N GLU A 3 0.57 -22.92 1.24
CA GLU A 3 -0.09 -22.40 0.04
C GLU A 3 0.91 -21.64 -0.84
N SER A 4 0.73 -21.75 -2.16
CA SER A 4 1.52 -20.99 -3.13
C SER A 4 1.17 -19.50 -3.03
N PRO A 5 2.15 -18.59 -3.14
CA PRO A 5 1.87 -17.16 -3.16
C PRO A 5 0.97 -16.82 -4.34
N ARG A 6 -0.08 -16.03 -4.08
CA ARG A 6 -1.00 -15.52 -5.11
C ARG A 6 -0.71 -14.05 -5.36
N VAL A 7 -0.65 -13.66 -6.63
CA VAL A 7 -0.45 -12.28 -7.07
C VAL A 7 -1.54 -11.94 -8.10
N ALA A 8 -2.12 -10.75 -8.01
CA ALA A 8 -3.03 -10.20 -9.00
C ALA A 8 -2.35 -9.01 -9.71
N ILE A 9 -2.50 -8.95 -11.04
CA ILE A 9 -2.05 -7.82 -11.86
C ILE A 9 -3.28 -7.28 -12.58
N VAL A 10 -3.62 -6.02 -12.31
CA VAL A 10 -4.77 -5.35 -12.93
C VAL A 10 -4.28 -4.11 -13.64
N LYS A 11 -4.76 -3.88 -14.87
CA LYS A 11 -4.50 -2.68 -15.66
C LYS A 11 -5.80 -1.89 -15.78
N ASP A 12 -5.73 -0.61 -15.45
CA ASP A 12 -6.82 0.35 -15.56
C ASP A 12 -6.22 1.76 -15.44
N ASP A 13 -6.81 2.72 -16.13
CA ASP A 13 -6.44 4.14 -16.06
C ASP A 13 -6.97 4.80 -14.78
N ASP A 14 -8.06 4.26 -14.23
CA ASP A 14 -8.60 4.68 -12.93
C ASP A 14 -7.91 3.90 -11.80
N ILE A 15 -7.03 4.58 -11.06
CA ILE A 15 -6.24 3.99 -9.96
C ILE A 15 -7.15 3.37 -8.90
N ARG A 16 -8.29 3.97 -8.59
CA ARG A 16 -9.18 3.47 -7.53
C ARG A 16 -9.85 2.19 -7.96
N ARG A 17 -10.36 2.16 -9.21
CA ARG A 17 -10.96 0.96 -9.80
C ARG A 17 -9.93 -0.17 -9.92
N ARG A 18 -8.70 0.15 -10.36
CA ARG A 18 -7.59 -0.79 -10.43
C ARG A 18 -7.28 -1.44 -9.08
N THR A 19 -7.17 -0.63 -8.04
CA THR A 19 -6.79 -1.08 -6.68
C THR A 19 -7.89 -1.95 -6.07
N ARG A 20 -9.16 -1.54 -6.14
CA ARG A 20 -10.27 -2.40 -5.68
C ARG A 20 -10.29 -3.72 -6.41
N LYS A 21 -10.16 -3.68 -7.74
CA LYS A 21 -10.18 -4.90 -8.55
C LYS A 21 -9.01 -5.85 -8.21
N ALA A 22 -7.84 -5.31 -7.89
CA ALA A 22 -6.70 -6.12 -7.47
C ALA A 22 -6.98 -6.83 -6.13
N ILE A 23 -7.55 -6.11 -5.15
CA ILE A 23 -7.96 -6.66 -3.84
C ILE A 23 -9.04 -7.74 -4.02
N GLU A 24 -10.08 -7.48 -4.81
CA GLU A 24 -11.12 -8.46 -5.13
C GLU A 24 -10.55 -9.72 -5.77
N THR A 25 -9.59 -9.58 -6.70
CA THR A 25 -9.01 -10.71 -7.46
C THR A 25 -8.24 -11.67 -6.55
N ILE A 26 -7.59 -11.16 -5.50
CA ILE A 26 -6.91 -12.01 -4.52
C ILE A 26 -7.88 -12.62 -3.49
N GLY A 27 -9.14 -12.16 -3.46
CA GLY A 27 -10.23 -12.75 -2.67
C GLY A 27 -10.88 -11.83 -1.66
N GLY A 28 -10.57 -10.52 -1.69
CA GLY A 28 -11.07 -9.53 -0.73
C GLY A 28 -10.08 -9.28 0.41
N ILE A 29 -10.16 -8.08 1.00
CA ILE A 29 -9.30 -7.68 2.12
C ILE A 29 -9.72 -8.35 3.43
N ASP A 30 -10.97 -8.79 3.53
CA ASP A 30 -11.54 -9.56 4.65
C ASP A 30 -10.88 -10.93 4.83
N LYS A 31 -10.11 -11.41 3.85
CA LYS A 31 -9.25 -12.60 3.99
C LYS A 31 -8.06 -12.38 4.90
N ILE A 32 -7.68 -11.13 5.16
CA ILE A 32 -6.49 -10.77 5.94
C ILE A 32 -6.77 -9.75 7.05
N VAL A 33 -7.88 -9.01 6.98
CA VAL A 33 -8.30 -8.05 8.01
C VAL A 33 -9.52 -8.59 8.74
N ASP A 34 -9.32 -9.00 9.99
CA ASP A 34 -10.41 -9.39 10.89
C ASP A 34 -11.07 -8.16 11.54
N ARG A 35 -12.35 -8.28 11.88
CA ARG A 35 -13.09 -7.24 12.62
C ARG A 35 -12.40 -6.91 13.94
N GLY A 36 -12.19 -5.63 14.20
CA GLY A 36 -11.49 -5.12 15.39
C GLY A 36 -9.98 -4.99 15.21
N SER A 37 -9.40 -5.46 14.11
CA SER A 37 -7.96 -5.36 13.84
C SER A 37 -7.48 -3.91 13.80
N LYS A 38 -6.27 -3.69 14.31
CA LYS A 38 -5.49 -2.48 14.02
C LYS A 38 -4.61 -2.77 12.81
N VAL A 39 -4.78 -2.00 11.74
CA VAL A 39 -4.09 -2.23 10.46
C VAL A 39 -3.03 -1.16 10.28
N PHE A 40 -1.79 -1.56 10.00
CA PHE A 40 -0.73 -0.66 9.59
C PHE A 40 -0.49 -0.79 8.09
N ILE A 41 -0.51 0.33 7.38
CA ILE A 41 -0.19 0.40 5.95
C ILE A 41 1.17 1.07 5.82
N LYS A 42 2.14 0.34 5.24
CA LYS A 42 3.46 0.85 4.85
C LYS A 42 3.48 1.15 3.34
N PRO A 43 3.09 2.37 2.91
CA PRO A 43 3.18 2.75 1.50
C PRO A 43 4.65 2.91 1.07
N ASN A 44 4.91 3.22 -0.20
CA ASN A 44 6.24 3.66 -0.64
C ASN A 44 6.15 5.14 -1.04
N LEU A 45 6.29 6.05 -0.07
CA LEU A 45 6.24 7.52 -0.19
C LEU A 45 7.63 8.14 -0.02
N VAL A 46 8.66 7.32 -0.15
CA VAL A 46 10.03 7.50 0.38
C VAL A 46 10.82 8.64 -0.29
N ASP A 47 10.43 9.05 -1.50
CA ASP A 47 11.12 10.04 -2.34
C ASP A 47 10.15 11.07 -2.94
N ALA A 48 10.65 12.18 -3.47
CA ALA A 48 9.89 13.21 -4.19
C ALA A 48 9.79 12.95 -5.71
N SER A 49 9.91 11.68 -6.12
CA SER A 49 9.86 11.27 -7.52
C SER A 49 8.46 11.48 -8.13
N PRO A 50 8.37 11.78 -9.45
CA PRO A 50 7.08 11.82 -10.14
C PRO A 50 6.32 10.48 -10.04
N LEU A 51 4.99 10.53 -9.88
CA LEU A 51 4.16 9.34 -9.69
C LEU A 51 4.22 8.35 -10.87
N GLU A 52 4.54 8.86 -12.06
CA GLU A 52 4.61 8.10 -13.31
C GLU A 52 5.82 7.15 -13.36
N THR A 53 6.86 7.38 -12.54
CA THR A 53 8.03 6.51 -12.49
C THR A 53 7.74 5.20 -11.76
N GLY A 54 6.70 5.17 -10.91
CA GLY A 54 6.39 4.04 -10.04
C GLY A 54 7.32 3.91 -8.83
N GLU A 55 8.22 4.88 -8.62
CA GLU A 55 9.10 4.91 -7.44
C GLU A 55 8.30 5.23 -6.17
N VAL A 56 7.26 6.05 -6.28
CA VAL A 56 6.32 6.33 -5.19
C VAL A 56 4.91 5.86 -5.53
N VAL A 57 4.20 5.38 -4.51
CA VAL A 57 2.82 4.92 -4.66
C VAL A 57 1.89 6.10 -4.89
N GLN A 58 0.89 5.92 -5.76
CA GLN A 58 -0.17 6.92 -5.90
C GLN A 58 -1.02 6.96 -4.62
N PRO A 59 -1.26 8.14 -4.01
CA PRO A 59 -2.01 8.28 -2.76
C PRO A 59 -3.39 7.61 -2.78
N GLU A 60 -4.07 7.61 -3.93
CA GLU A 60 -5.38 7.00 -4.14
C GLU A 60 -5.37 5.49 -3.89
N THR A 61 -4.24 4.83 -4.13
CA THR A 61 -4.06 3.40 -3.83
C THR A 61 -4.10 3.16 -2.33
N VAL A 62 -3.39 4.00 -1.56
CA VAL A 62 -3.33 3.91 -0.09
C VAL A 62 -4.70 4.18 0.52
N GLU A 63 -5.39 5.21 0.02
CA GLU A 63 -6.74 5.56 0.46
C GLU A 63 -7.73 4.42 0.24
N VAL A 64 -7.73 3.78 -0.94
CA VAL A 64 -8.61 2.65 -1.22
C VAL A 64 -8.32 1.50 -0.26
N ILE A 65 -7.05 1.14 -0.05
CA ILE A 65 -6.70 0.04 0.87
C ILE A 65 -7.15 0.37 2.30
N ALA A 66 -6.93 1.61 2.76
CA ALA A 66 -7.37 2.04 4.08
C ALA A 66 -8.90 1.96 4.23
N GLN A 67 -9.64 2.43 3.23
CA GLN A 67 -11.10 2.37 3.24
C GLN A 67 -11.61 0.93 3.22
N GLU A 68 -11.03 0.05 2.41
CA GLU A 68 -11.39 -1.36 2.37
C GLU A 68 -11.11 -2.04 3.72
N ALA A 69 -10.01 -1.72 4.38
CA ALA A 69 -9.69 -2.26 5.72
C ALA A 69 -10.71 -1.79 6.78
N LEU A 70 -11.10 -0.52 6.76
CA LEU A 70 -12.16 0.01 7.62
C LEU A 70 -13.52 -0.65 7.32
N ASN A 71 -13.85 -0.85 6.04
CA ASN A 71 -15.08 -1.54 5.62
C ASN A 71 -15.12 -3.00 6.09
N ALA A 72 -13.97 -3.68 6.12
CA ALA A 72 -13.83 -5.02 6.70
C ALA A 72 -13.97 -5.04 8.24
N GLY A 73 -14.01 -3.87 8.87
CA GLY A 73 -14.25 -3.70 10.30
C GLY A 73 -12.99 -3.52 11.13
N ALA A 74 -11.88 -3.09 10.53
CA ALA A 74 -10.71 -2.62 11.29
C ALA A 74 -11.14 -1.55 12.32
N SER A 75 -10.60 -1.63 13.53
CA SER A 75 -10.85 -0.64 14.58
C SER A 75 -10.02 0.63 14.38
N GLU A 76 -8.89 0.51 13.68
CA GLU A 76 -7.95 1.58 13.44
C GLU A 76 -7.13 1.25 12.18
N VAL A 77 -6.86 2.25 11.35
CA VAL A 77 -5.90 2.16 10.24
C VAL A 77 -4.85 3.24 10.44
N ILE A 78 -3.59 2.82 10.53
CA ILE A 78 -2.43 3.69 10.69
C ILE A 78 -1.64 3.64 9.38
N ILE A 79 -1.39 4.80 8.78
CA ILE A 79 -0.53 4.92 7.61
C ILE A 79 0.78 5.53 8.08
N GLY A 80 1.89 4.83 7.85
CA GLY A 80 3.20 5.29 8.26
C GLY A 80 4.26 4.90 7.25
N ASP A 81 5.14 5.84 6.96
CA ASP A 81 6.30 5.61 6.12
C ASP A 81 7.49 6.40 6.63
N THR A 82 8.66 6.11 6.06
CA THR A 82 9.90 6.83 6.35
C THR A 82 10.39 7.51 5.08
N GLN A 83 11.05 8.66 5.23
CA GLN A 83 11.84 9.24 4.16
C GLN A 83 13.07 8.39 3.85
N THR A 84 13.53 8.44 2.60
CA THR A 84 14.86 7.94 2.27
C THR A 84 15.89 8.81 3.00
N TYR A 85 16.93 8.21 3.58
CA TYR A 85 18.03 8.98 4.14
C TYR A 85 18.66 9.84 3.03
N TRP A 86 18.49 11.16 3.11
CA TRP A 86 19.12 12.08 2.18
C TRP A 86 20.61 12.12 2.52
N LYS A 87 21.42 11.40 1.75
CA LYS A 87 22.88 11.47 1.87
C LYS A 87 23.30 12.85 1.36
N MET A 88 23.62 13.77 2.27
CA MET A 88 24.31 15.00 1.90
C MET A 88 25.56 14.62 1.09
N PRO A 89 25.81 15.21 -0.10
CA PRO A 89 26.88 14.78 -1.00
C PRO A 89 28.29 14.71 -0.38
N ASN A 90 28.49 15.31 0.81
CA ASN A 90 29.81 15.48 1.44
C ASN A 90 29.94 14.89 2.85
N GLU A 91 29.01 14.05 3.32
CA GLU A 91 29.20 13.36 4.61
C GLU A 91 30.04 12.08 4.42
N THR A 92 31.36 12.24 4.59
CA THR A 92 32.28 11.13 4.82
C THR A 92 32.07 10.63 6.25
N ILE A 93 31.75 9.34 6.39
CA ILE A 93 31.72 8.67 7.69
C ILE A 93 33.19 8.57 8.16
N SER A 94 33.54 9.37 9.17
CA SER A 94 34.74 9.16 10.00
C SER A 94 34.43 8.18 11.12
#